data_AF-A0A838WFI1-F1
#
_entry.id   AF-A0A838WFI1-F1
#
_cell.length_a   1.000
_cell.length_b   1.000
_cell.length_c   1.000
_cell.angle_alpha   90.00
_cell.angle_beta   90.00
_cell.angle_gamma   90.00
#
_symmetry.space_group_name_H-M   'P 1'
#
loop_
_entity.id
_entity.type
_entity.pdbx_description
1 polymer ?
#
loop_
_entity_poly.entity_id
_entity_poly.type
_entity_poly.pdbx_seq_one_letter_code
_entity_poly.pdbx_strand_id
1 'polypeptide(L)'
;LARQATQVLVKDTTQPITAEVINQAKEILIRRQDTHLDSLAERLREDRVRDIIQPMLAGEDLADTPEDNLRYVLDLGLCRRDRGGGLEIANPIYREILPKALASVAIASLTSVEPNWLNPDGTLNPQILLDSFLEFWRQHGEPLLKSAPYHEIAPHLVLMAFLHRVVNGGGTLEREYAIGSGRMGICLRYGKVVMGIELKVRKEKLDPLTQGLIQLDKYLDGLGLDTGWL
;
A
#
# COMPACT_ATOMS: atom_id res chain seq x y z
N LEU A 1 13.82 -4.54 -13.87
CA LEU A 1 12.75 -3.87 -14.66
C LEU A 1 13.03 -3.95 -16.17
N ALA A 2 14.11 -3.34 -16.68
CA ALA A 2 14.43 -3.28 -18.12
C ALA A 2 14.35 -4.65 -18.83
N ARG A 3 14.98 -5.69 -18.25
CA ARG A 3 14.91 -7.06 -18.79
C ARG A 3 13.48 -7.56 -19.03
N GLN A 4 12.56 -7.30 -18.10
CA GLN A 4 11.17 -7.76 -18.24
C GLN A 4 10.43 -6.99 -19.32
N ALA A 5 10.65 -5.67 -19.40
CA ALA A 5 10.05 -4.83 -20.43
C ALA A 5 10.53 -5.24 -21.84
N THR A 6 11.83 -5.45 -22.03
CA THR A 6 12.42 -5.62 -23.37
C THR A 6 12.66 -7.06 -23.82
N GLN A 7 12.62 -8.04 -22.92
CA GLN A 7 12.89 -9.45 -23.27
C GLN A 7 11.70 -10.37 -22.97
N VAL A 8 10.74 -9.93 -22.16
CA VAL A 8 9.58 -10.74 -21.77
C VAL A 8 8.29 -10.18 -22.35
N LEU A 9 8.00 -8.90 -22.14
CA LEU A 9 6.77 -8.25 -22.61
C LEU A 9 6.86 -7.79 -24.06
N VAL A 10 7.85 -6.96 -24.40
CA VAL A 10 8.04 -6.43 -25.74
C VAL A 10 9.32 -7.01 -26.33
N LYS A 11 9.18 -8.15 -27.01
CA LYS A 11 10.30 -8.87 -27.62
C LYS A 11 10.70 -8.29 -28.99
N ASP A 12 9.77 -7.63 -29.65
CA ASP A 12 10.01 -6.94 -30.91
C ASP A 12 10.63 -5.57 -30.63
N THR A 13 11.89 -5.40 -31.00
CA THR A 13 12.66 -4.16 -30.80
C THR A 13 12.12 -2.95 -31.57
N THR A 14 11.19 -3.15 -32.50
CA THR A 14 10.54 -2.07 -33.25
C THR A 14 9.33 -1.48 -32.53
N GLN A 15 8.80 -2.17 -31.51
CA GLN A 15 7.69 -1.67 -30.71
C GLN A 15 8.18 -0.78 -29.55
N PRO A 16 7.52 0.37 -29.31
CA PRO A 16 7.91 1.28 -28.24
C PRO A 16 7.59 0.69 -26.86
N ILE A 17 8.49 0.90 -25.90
CA ILE A 17 8.24 0.60 -24.49
C ILE A 17 7.38 1.72 -23.91
N THR A 18 6.10 1.44 -23.65
CA THR A 18 5.16 2.42 -23.06
C THR A 18 5.18 2.38 -21.53
N ALA A 19 4.60 3.40 -20.88
CA ALA A 19 4.41 3.41 -19.42
C ALA A 19 3.59 2.20 -18.94
N GLU A 20 2.60 1.76 -19.74
CA GLU A 20 1.81 0.55 -19.51
C GLU A 20 2.70 -0.70 -19.46
N VAL A 21 3.64 -0.84 -20.41
CA VAL A 21 4.60 -1.96 -20.45
C VAL A 21 5.51 -1.95 -19.22
N ILE A 22 5.93 -0.76 -18.77
CA ILE A 22 6.73 -0.63 -17.55
C ILE A 22 5.92 -1.04 -16.31
N ASN A 23 4.65 -0.64 -16.22
CA ASN A 23 3.76 -1.04 -15.13
C ASN A 23 3.53 -2.56 -15.13
N GLN A 24 3.27 -3.17 -16.29
CA GLN A 24 3.16 -4.63 -16.41
C GLN A 24 4.46 -5.35 -16.05
N ALA A 25 5.62 -4.83 -16.47
CA ALA A 25 6.93 -5.39 -16.13
C ALA A 25 7.18 -5.35 -14.62
N LYS A 26 6.77 -4.26 -13.97
CA LYS A 26 6.81 -4.08 -12.51
C LYS A 26 5.93 -5.15 -11.85
N GLU A 27 4.69 -5.32 -12.28
CA GLU A 27 3.76 -6.33 -11.74
C GLU A 27 4.29 -7.75 -11.88
N ILE A 28 4.91 -8.09 -13.02
CA ILE A 28 5.54 -9.41 -13.22
C ILE A 28 6.64 -9.65 -12.19
N LEU A 29 7.51 -8.66 -11.94
CA LEU A 29 8.58 -8.80 -10.93
C LEU A 29 8.02 -8.92 -9.51
N ILE A 30 6.98 -8.16 -9.19
CA ILE A 30 6.29 -8.24 -7.89
C ILE A 30 5.66 -9.63 -7.70
N ARG A 31 5.03 -10.19 -8.74
CA ARG A 31 4.43 -11.53 -8.70
C ARG A 31 5.47 -12.65 -8.64
N ARG A 32 6.66 -12.46 -9.24
CA ARG A 32 7.67 -13.50 -9.32
C ARG A 32 8.37 -13.81 -8.00
N GLN A 33 8.17 -12.96 -6.98
CA GLN A 33 8.64 -13.20 -5.61
C GLN A 33 10.10 -13.70 -5.60
N ASP A 34 11.00 -12.93 -6.23
CA ASP A 34 12.43 -13.28 -6.23
C ASP A 34 12.87 -13.50 -4.77
N THR A 35 13.69 -14.53 -4.51
CA THR A 35 14.17 -14.97 -3.19
C THR A 35 14.69 -13.84 -2.28
N HIS A 36 15.11 -12.73 -2.87
CA HIS A 36 15.50 -11.49 -2.20
C HIS A 36 14.35 -10.83 -1.40
N LEU A 37 13.09 -11.02 -1.81
CA LEU A 37 11.91 -10.43 -1.17
C LEU A 37 11.48 -11.17 0.09
N ASP A 38 11.69 -12.47 0.15
CA ASP A 38 11.46 -13.26 1.37
C ASP A 38 12.50 -12.88 2.43
N SER A 39 13.76 -12.73 2.03
CA SER A 39 14.80 -12.18 2.92
C SER A 39 14.48 -10.75 3.36
N LEU A 40 13.89 -9.93 2.51
CA LEU A 40 13.41 -8.58 2.89
C LEU A 40 12.29 -8.66 3.91
N ALA A 41 11.32 -9.55 3.71
CA ALA A 41 10.18 -9.73 4.61
C ALA A 41 10.62 -10.16 6.02
N GLU A 42 11.68 -10.95 6.15
CA GLU A 42 12.29 -11.26 7.45
C GLU A 42 12.89 -10.01 8.10
N ARG A 43 13.66 -9.21 7.35
CA ARG A 43 14.26 -7.96 7.88
C ARG A 43 13.20 -6.95 8.33
N LEU A 44 12.05 -6.91 7.67
CA LEU A 44 10.95 -6.02 8.08
C LEU A 44 10.37 -6.36 9.45
N ARG A 45 10.58 -7.57 9.98
CA ARG A 45 10.11 -7.96 11.31
C ARG A 45 11.07 -7.53 12.42
N GLU A 46 12.28 -7.09 12.10
CA GLU A 46 13.23 -6.62 13.11
C GLU A 46 12.76 -5.31 13.73
N ASP A 47 12.84 -5.21 15.06
CA ASP A 47 12.39 -4.02 15.81
C ASP A 47 13.03 -2.73 15.28
N ARG A 48 14.35 -2.74 15.06
CA ARG A 48 15.10 -1.59 14.51
C ARG A 48 14.64 -1.13 13.12
N VAL A 49 14.11 -2.04 12.30
CA VAL A 49 13.57 -1.69 10.98
C VAL A 49 12.14 -1.18 11.14
N ARG A 50 11.33 -1.85 11.96
CA ARG A 50 9.95 -1.46 12.25
C ARG A 50 9.88 -0.05 12.86
N ASP A 51 10.78 0.28 13.77
CA ASP A 51 10.83 1.60 14.43
C ASP A 51 10.98 2.75 13.43
N ILE A 52 11.58 2.48 12.26
CA ILE A 52 11.68 3.44 11.18
C ILE A 52 10.48 3.30 10.24
N ILE A 53 10.27 2.11 9.66
CA ILE A 53 9.32 1.88 8.56
C ILE A 53 7.87 2.11 9.00
N GLN A 54 7.50 1.76 10.24
CA GLN A 54 6.12 1.90 10.70
C GLN A 54 5.67 3.38 10.71
N PRO A 55 6.40 4.33 11.33
CA PRO A 55 6.09 5.76 11.19
C PRO A 55 6.06 6.23 9.73
N MET A 56 6.99 5.77 8.86
CA MET A 56 6.98 6.17 7.45
C MET A 56 5.70 5.76 6.73
N LEU A 57 5.25 4.53 6.98
CA LEU A 57 4.04 3.99 6.38
C LEU A 57 2.79 4.63 6.98
N ALA A 58 2.81 4.99 8.27
CA ALA A 58 1.74 5.74 8.92
C ALA A 58 1.68 7.21 8.49
N GLY A 59 2.70 7.71 7.79
CA GLY A 59 2.84 9.12 7.45
C GLY A 59 3.16 10.02 8.66
N GLU A 60 3.62 9.41 9.77
CA GLU A 60 3.99 10.08 11.01
C GLU A 60 5.45 10.54 10.97
N ASP A 61 5.80 11.47 11.86
CA ASP A 61 7.19 11.86 12.07
C ASP A 61 7.94 10.73 12.79
N LEU A 62 9.25 10.63 12.54
CA LEU A 62 10.11 9.76 13.33
C LEU A 62 10.18 10.30 14.76
N ALA A 63 9.88 9.45 15.74
CA ALA A 63 10.08 9.75 17.15
C ALA A 63 11.58 9.72 17.50
N ASP A 64 11.93 9.66 18.79
CA ASP A 64 13.31 9.53 19.29
C ASP A 64 13.92 8.16 18.90
N THR A 65 14.19 7.98 17.60
CA THR A 65 14.71 6.74 17.03
C THR A 65 16.24 6.76 17.09
N PRO A 66 16.89 5.68 17.57
CA PRO A 66 18.34 5.60 17.59
C PRO A 66 18.96 5.83 16.21
N GLU A 67 20.03 6.63 16.15
CA GLU A 67 20.74 6.93 14.90
C GLU A 67 21.24 5.65 14.20
N ASP A 68 21.59 4.62 14.97
CA ASP A 68 22.00 3.32 14.45
C ASP A 68 20.88 2.60 13.68
N ASN A 69 19.62 2.76 14.08
CA ASN A 69 18.47 2.19 13.35
C ASN A 69 18.30 2.89 12.00
N LEU A 70 18.45 4.23 11.99
CA LEU A 70 18.40 5.02 10.76
C LEU A 70 19.53 4.63 9.80
N ARG A 71 20.77 4.52 10.31
CA ARG A 71 21.92 4.07 9.50
C ARG A 71 21.70 2.67 8.96
N TYR A 72 21.16 1.76 9.78
CA TYR A 72 20.89 0.38 9.38
C TYR A 72 19.92 0.28 8.19
N VAL A 73 18.81 1.03 8.19
CA VAL A 73 17.85 0.98 7.06
C VAL A 73 18.39 1.63 5.78
N LEU A 74 19.30 2.60 5.91
CA LEU A 74 20.00 3.21 4.79
C LEU A 74 21.01 2.22 4.19
N ASP A 75 21.79 1.53 5.03
CA ASP A 75 22.78 0.53 4.60
C ASP A 75 22.11 -0.70 3.99
N LEU A 76 20.92 -1.08 4.48
CA LEU A 76 20.08 -2.10 3.85
C LEU A 76 19.53 -1.68 2.47
N GLY A 77 19.61 -0.39 2.13
CA GLY A 77 19.01 0.16 0.91
C GLY A 77 17.49 0.17 0.91
N LEU A 78 16.86 0.01 2.09
CA LEU A 78 15.41 0.10 2.27
C LEU A 78 14.92 1.55 2.12
N CYS A 79 15.66 2.46 2.74
CA CYS A 79 15.39 3.89 2.72
C CYS A 79 16.54 4.66 2.09
N ARG A 80 16.26 5.89 1.67
CA ARG A 80 17.26 6.87 1.25
C ARG A 80 16.86 8.25 1.72
N ARG A 81 17.82 9.18 1.75
CA ARG A 81 17.52 10.59 1.95
C ARG A 81 17.07 11.22 0.63
N ASP A 82 16.00 12.00 0.67
CA ASP A 82 15.57 12.84 -0.43
C ASP A 82 16.44 14.10 -0.55
N ARG A 83 16.09 15.00 -1.47
CA ARG A 83 16.84 16.25 -1.69
C ARG A 83 16.76 17.23 -0.51
N GLY A 84 15.71 17.15 0.31
CA GLY A 84 15.53 17.97 1.51
C GLY A 84 16.14 17.37 2.77
N GLY A 85 16.75 16.18 2.67
CA GLY A 85 17.28 15.43 3.81
C GLY A 85 16.22 14.62 4.56
N GLY A 86 14.97 14.62 4.11
CA GLY A 86 13.91 13.75 4.60
C GLY A 86 14.14 12.31 4.19
N LEU A 87 13.58 11.36 4.94
CA LEU A 87 13.75 9.94 4.69
C LEU A 87 12.59 9.40 3.86
N GLU A 88 12.89 8.73 2.74
CA GLU A 88 11.90 8.09 1.87
C GLU A 88 12.30 6.65 1.52
N ILE A 89 11.34 5.84 1.08
CA ILE A 89 11.61 4.48 0.58
C ILE A 89 12.47 4.56 -0.69
N ALA A 90 13.61 3.87 -0.68
CA ALA A 90 14.68 4.05 -1.67
C ALA A 90 14.28 3.65 -3.09
N ASN A 91 13.49 2.58 -3.21
CA ASN A 91 13.12 1.98 -4.48
C ASN A 91 11.59 1.96 -4.64
N PRO A 92 11.04 2.46 -5.78
CA PRO A 92 9.61 2.33 -6.08
C PRO A 92 9.08 0.89 -6.00
N ILE A 93 9.92 -0.11 -6.29
CA ILE A 93 9.57 -1.53 -6.14
C ILE A 93 9.28 -1.88 -4.67
N TYR A 94 10.05 -1.35 -3.72
CA TYR A 94 9.79 -1.58 -2.29
C TYR A 94 8.49 -0.91 -1.84
N ARG A 95 8.11 0.25 -2.38
CA ARG A 95 6.81 0.88 -2.05
C ARG A 95 5.63 -0.05 -2.34
N GLU A 96 5.73 -0.87 -3.39
CA GLU A 96 4.69 -1.84 -3.74
C GLU A 96 4.79 -3.14 -2.92
N ILE A 97 6.01 -3.57 -2.61
CA ILE A 97 6.24 -4.87 -1.98
C ILE A 97 6.07 -4.81 -0.47
N LEU A 98 6.56 -3.77 0.20
CA LEU A 98 6.52 -3.66 1.66
C LEU A 98 5.12 -3.91 2.22
N PRO A 99 4.06 -3.23 1.75
CA PRO A 99 2.73 -3.43 2.30
C PRO A 99 2.19 -4.83 2.01
N LYS A 100 2.48 -5.38 0.82
CA LYS A 100 2.06 -6.73 0.45
C LYS A 100 2.75 -7.79 1.30
N ALA A 101 4.04 -7.60 1.59
CA ALA A 101 4.81 -8.47 2.47
C ALA A 101 4.30 -8.38 3.91
N LEU A 102 4.04 -7.17 4.41
CA LEU A 102 3.50 -6.92 5.75
C LEU A 102 2.06 -7.45 5.91
N ALA A 103 1.25 -7.37 4.86
CA ALA A 103 -0.11 -7.87 4.81
C ALA A 103 -0.20 -9.37 4.43
N SER A 104 0.92 -10.06 4.19
CA SER A 104 0.93 -11.42 3.64
C SER A 104 0.12 -12.42 4.45
N VAL A 105 0.24 -12.38 5.78
CA VAL A 105 -0.53 -13.26 6.70
C VAL A 105 -2.01 -12.93 6.64
N ALA A 106 -2.36 -11.63 6.60
CA ALA A 106 -3.74 -11.22 6.44
C ALA A 106 -4.30 -11.70 5.10
N ILE A 107 -3.58 -11.48 3.99
CA ILE A 107 -3.95 -11.97 2.65
C ILE A 107 -4.14 -13.48 2.64
N ALA A 108 -3.23 -14.26 3.22
CA ALA A 108 -3.31 -15.72 3.26
C ALA A 108 -4.49 -16.23 4.10
N SER A 109 -4.90 -15.45 5.10
CA SER A 109 -6.05 -15.77 5.96
C SER A 109 -7.39 -15.43 5.28
N LEU A 110 -7.37 -14.64 4.20
CA LEU A 110 -8.53 -14.38 3.36
C LEU A 110 -8.71 -15.51 2.36
N THR A 111 -9.67 -16.40 2.60
CA THR A 111 -10.12 -17.35 1.58
C THR A 111 -10.65 -16.61 0.36
N SER A 112 -10.55 -17.23 -0.82
CA SER A 112 -11.11 -16.70 -2.07
C SER A 112 -12.63 -16.53 -1.93
N VAL A 113 -13.08 -15.32 -1.61
CA VAL A 113 -14.49 -14.93 -1.69
C VAL A 113 -14.75 -14.49 -3.13
N GLU A 114 -15.83 -14.96 -3.74
CA GLU A 114 -16.24 -14.47 -5.06
C GLU A 114 -16.50 -12.95 -5.00
N PRO A 115 -15.99 -12.16 -5.97
CA PRO A 115 -16.21 -10.72 -5.99
C PRO A 115 -17.70 -10.39 -6.09
N ASN A 116 -18.30 -9.88 -5.00
CA ASN A 116 -19.68 -9.41 -4.97
C ASN A 116 -19.81 -7.90 -5.25
N TRP A 117 -18.68 -7.20 -5.36
CA TRP A 117 -18.58 -5.73 -5.50
C TRP A 117 -18.58 -5.23 -6.94
N LEU A 118 -18.94 -6.07 -7.91
CA LEU A 118 -19.08 -5.69 -9.31
C LEU A 118 -20.56 -5.54 -9.68
N ASN A 119 -20.86 -4.53 -10.48
CA ASN A 119 -22.15 -4.39 -11.14
C ASN A 119 -22.33 -5.50 -12.20
N PRO A 120 -23.56 -5.76 -12.68
CA PRO A 120 -23.80 -6.73 -13.75
C PRO A 120 -23.04 -6.45 -15.05
N ASP A 121 -22.63 -5.20 -15.29
CA ASP A 121 -21.82 -4.78 -16.44
C ASP A 121 -20.30 -4.95 -16.21
N GLY A 122 -19.90 -5.49 -15.07
CA GLY A 122 -18.50 -5.72 -14.70
C GLY A 122 -17.77 -4.48 -14.15
N THR A 123 -18.45 -3.34 -14.00
CA THR A 123 -17.85 -2.16 -13.37
C THR A 123 -17.80 -2.29 -11.84
N LEU A 124 -16.83 -1.64 -11.19
CA LEU A 124 -16.75 -1.63 -9.73
C LEU A 124 -17.92 -0.84 -9.14
N ASN A 125 -18.56 -1.40 -8.11
CA ASN A 125 -19.55 -0.71 -7.30
C ASN A 125 -18.91 -0.26 -5.97
N PRO A 126 -18.59 1.04 -5.79
CA PRO A 126 -17.96 1.54 -4.57
C PRO A 126 -18.77 1.20 -3.30
N GLN A 127 -20.08 1.41 -3.33
CA GLN A 127 -20.91 1.22 -2.13
C GLN A 127 -20.90 -0.24 -1.67
N ILE A 128 -21.08 -1.19 -2.61
CA ILE A 128 -21.05 -2.62 -2.27
C ILE A 128 -19.65 -3.04 -1.78
N LEU A 129 -18.58 -2.46 -2.36
CA LEU A 129 -17.22 -2.72 -1.88
C LEU A 129 -17.02 -2.24 -0.44
N LEU A 130 -17.51 -1.04 -0.10
CA LEU A 130 -17.44 -0.50 1.26
C LEU A 130 -18.22 -1.38 2.24
N ASP A 131 -19.46 -1.72 1.91
CA ASP A 131 -20.31 -2.55 2.77
C ASP A 131 -19.68 -3.93 3.00
N SER A 132 -19.10 -4.52 1.94
CA SER A 132 -18.37 -5.78 2.02
C SER A 132 -17.10 -5.66 2.88
N PHE A 133 -16.41 -4.52 2.83
CA PHE A 133 -15.26 -4.26 3.70
C PHE A 133 -15.67 -4.11 5.16
N LEU A 134 -16.75 -3.38 5.44
CA LEU A 134 -17.25 -3.20 6.80
C LEU A 134 -17.75 -4.51 7.41
N GLU A 135 -18.43 -5.35 6.64
CA GLU A 135 -18.83 -6.69 7.07
C GLU A 135 -17.60 -7.55 7.39
N PHE A 136 -16.64 -7.60 6.46
CA PHE A 136 -15.38 -8.30 6.65
C PHE A 136 -14.63 -7.82 7.90
N TRP A 137 -14.52 -6.50 8.09
CA TRP A 137 -13.81 -5.90 9.22
C TRP A 137 -14.45 -6.29 10.55
N ARG A 138 -15.78 -6.29 10.64
CA ARG A 138 -16.50 -6.72 11.86
C ARG A 138 -16.26 -8.19 12.19
N GLN A 139 -16.12 -9.05 11.19
CA GLN A 139 -15.95 -10.49 11.38
C GLN A 139 -14.49 -10.89 11.65
N HIS A 140 -13.53 -10.21 11.01
CA HIS A 140 -12.12 -10.66 10.96
C HIS A 140 -11.10 -9.61 11.41
N GLY A 141 -11.51 -8.37 11.65
CA GLY A 141 -10.61 -7.26 11.96
C GLY A 141 -9.75 -7.52 13.20
N GLU A 142 -10.36 -7.82 14.34
CA GLU A 142 -9.62 -7.99 15.60
C GLU A 142 -8.55 -9.11 15.55
N PRO A 143 -8.84 -10.34 15.06
CA PRO A 143 -7.81 -11.38 14.91
C PRO A 143 -6.64 -10.96 14.01
N LEU A 144 -6.94 -10.26 12.90
CA LEU A 144 -5.92 -9.81 11.97
C LEU A 144 -5.07 -8.67 12.55
N LEU A 145 -5.67 -7.77 13.32
CA LEU A 145 -4.94 -6.72 14.04
C LEU A 145 -3.95 -7.30 15.05
N LYS A 146 -4.36 -8.31 15.82
CA LYS A 146 -3.50 -8.95 16.83
C LYS A 146 -2.31 -9.71 16.24
N SER A 147 -2.40 -10.12 14.99
CA SER A 147 -1.33 -10.88 14.31
C SER A 147 -0.41 -10.00 13.47
N ALA A 148 -0.74 -8.71 13.29
CA ALA A 148 0.03 -7.80 12.47
C ALA A 148 1.33 -7.39 13.18
N PRO A 149 2.51 -7.54 12.56
CA PRO A 149 3.78 -7.16 13.17
C PRO A 149 3.92 -5.64 13.38
N TYR A 150 3.10 -4.85 12.69
CA TYR A 150 3.11 -3.39 12.66
C TYR A 150 1.77 -2.85 13.17
N HIS A 151 1.66 -2.68 14.49
CA HIS A 151 0.37 -2.44 15.16
C HIS A 151 -0.30 -1.12 14.76
N GLU A 152 0.47 -0.03 14.63
CA GLU A 152 -0.10 1.31 14.33
C GLU A 152 -0.71 1.38 12.92
N ILE A 153 -0.14 0.65 11.95
CA ILE A 153 -0.66 0.58 10.57
C ILE A 153 -1.46 -0.70 10.30
N ALA A 154 -1.67 -1.56 11.29
CA ALA A 154 -2.36 -2.82 11.11
C ALA A 154 -3.75 -2.67 10.45
N PRO A 155 -4.58 -1.66 10.80
CA PRO A 155 -5.84 -1.42 10.10
C PRO A 155 -5.67 -1.17 8.61
N HIS A 156 -4.63 -0.43 8.24
CA HIS A 156 -4.33 -0.17 6.84
C HIS A 156 -3.83 -1.44 6.13
N LEU A 157 -2.97 -2.25 6.77
CA LEU A 157 -2.53 -3.53 6.21
C LEU A 157 -3.71 -4.47 5.93
N VAL A 158 -4.70 -4.50 6.82
CA VAL A 158 -5.92 -5.28 6.66
C VAL A 158 -6.79 -4.74 5.51
N LEU A 159 -6.99 -3.42 5.42
CA LEU A 159 -7.68 -2.80 4.29
C LEU A 159 -6.98 -3.13 2.96
N MET A 160 -5.64 -3.03 2.93
CA MET A 160 -4.85 -3.37 1.75
C MET A 160 -4.95 -4.84 1.37
N ALA A 161 -4.95 -5.76 2.35
CA ALA A 161 -5.16 -7.18 2.13
C ALA A 161 -6.54 -7.43 1.49
N PHE A 162 -7.58 -6.76 2.00
CA PHE A 162 -8.93 -6.84 1.46
C PHE A 162 -8.99 -6.33 0.00
N LEU A 163 -8.44 -5.15 -0.27
CA LEU A 163 -8.43 -4.52 -1.60
C LEU A 163 -7.56 -5.27 -2.62
N HIS A 164 -6.59 -6.07 -2.17
CA HIS A 164 -5.82 -6.94 -3.06
C HIS A 164 -6.73 -7.93 -3.85
N ARG A 165 -7.89 -8.28 -3.31
CA ARG A 165 -8.89 -9.11 -4.01
C ARG A 165 -9.55 -8.36 -5.18
N VAL A 166 -9.72 -7.04 -5.05
CA VAL A 166 -10.19 -6.16 -6.14
C VAL A 166 -9.13 -6.03 -7.23
N VAL A 167 -7.87 -5.84 -6.84
CA VAL A 167 -6.71 -5.76 -7.75
C VAL A 167 -6.56 -7.05 -8.57
N ASN A 168 -6.74 -8.22 -7.95
CA ASN A 168 -6.71 -9.51 -8.65
C ASN A 168 -7.79 -9.61 -9.76
N GLY A 169 -8.88 -8.86 -9.65
CA GLY A 169 -9.95 -8.78 -10.66
C GLY A 169 -9.67 -7.80 -11.81
N GLY A 170 -8.46 -7.23 -11.93
CA GLY A 170 -8.09 -6.29 -12.99
C GLY A 170 -7.95 -4.83 -12.55
N GLY A 171 -7.98 -4.55 -11.25
CA GLY A 171 -7.71 -3.21 -10.71
C GLY A 171 -6.24 -2.94 -10.43
N THR A 172 -5.92 -1.70 -10.04
CA THR A 172 -4.61 -1.29 -9.52
C THR A 172 -4.79 -0.52 -8.22
N LEU A 173 -3.80 -0.61 -7.33
CA LEU A 173 -3.80 0.12 -6.06
C LEU A 173 -2.51 0.93 -5.96
N GLU A 174 -2.64 2.25 -5.93
CA GLU A 174 -1.54 3.20 -5.78
C GLU A 174 -1.54 3.73 -4.34
N ARG A 175 -0.35 4.03 -3.81
CA ARG A 175 -0.17 4.54 -2.44
C ARG A 175 0.98 5.54 -2.41
N GLU A 176 0.86 6.53 -1.54
CA GLU A 176 1.95 7.47 -1.26
C GLU A 176 2.49 7.25 0.14
N TYR A 177 3.81 7.08 0.26
CA TYR A 177 4.52 6.94 1.54
C TYR A 177 5.64 7.98 1.61
N ALA A 178 5.60 8.86 2.60
CA ALA A 178 6.69 9.76 2.96
C ALA A 178 6.59 10.17 4.43
N ILE A 179 7.71 10.18 5.15
CA ILE A 179 7.76 10.67 6.54
C ILE A 179 7.30 12.12 6.59
N GLY A 180 6.50 12.47 7.60
CA GLY A 180 6.00 13.83 7.80
C GLY A 180 5.06 14.33 6.71
N SER A 181 4.69 13.47 5.75
CA SER A 181 3.72 13.83 4.71
C SER A 181 2.28 13.83 5.22
N GLY A 182 2.03 13.18 6.37
CA GLY A 182 0.70 12.97 6.92
C GLY A 182 -0.16 12.03 6.08
N ARG A 183 0.45 11.28 5.14
CA ARG A 183 -0.26 10.51 4.11
C ARG A 183 -0.11 9.02 4.32
N MET A 184 -1.25 8.36 4.41
CA MET A 184 -1.41 7.00 3.92
C MET A 184 -2.65 6.93 3.03
N GLY A 185 -2.68 7.80 2.02
CA GLY A 185 -3.74 7.83 1.01
C GLY A 185 -3.59 6.63 0.06
N ILE A 186 -4.70 5.94 -0.16
CA ILE A 186 -4.82 4.80 -1.06
C ILE A 186 -5.68 5.20 -2.26
N CYS A 187 -5.16 5.00 -3.47
CA CYS A 187 -5.91 5.21 -4.71
C CYS A 187 -6.20 3.86 -5.36
N LEU A 188 -7.47 3.44 -5.36
CA LEU A 188 -7.93 2.26 -6.06
C LEU A 188 -8.45 2.66 -7.45
N ARG A 189 -7.93 2.01 -8.50
CA ARG A 189 -8.43 2.13 -9.87
C ARG A 189 -8.98 0.80 -10.34
N TYR A 190 -10.15 0.80 -10.95
CA TYR A 190 -10.77 -0.38 -11.55
C TYR A 190 -11.55 0.01 -12.80
N GLY A 191 -11.03 -0.31 -13.98
CA GLY A 191 -11.58 0.19 -15.23
C GLY A 191 -11.60 1.72 -15.25
N LYS A 192 -12.79 2.32 -15.33
CA LYS A 192 -12.97 3.79 -15.30
C LYS A 192 -13.18 4.36 -13.89
N VAL A 193 -13.36 3.50 -12.89
CA VAL A 193 -13.61 3.93 -11.51
C VAL A 193 -12.28 4.23 -10.82
N VAL A 194 -12.18 5.40 -10.20
CA VAL A 194 -11.05 5.84 -9.38
C VAL A 194 -11.59 6.25 -8.02
N MET A 195 -10.98 5.76 -6.95
CA MET A 195 -11.38 6.07 -5.58
C MET A 195 -10.18 6.47 -4.74
N GLY A 196 -10.24 7.65 -4.13
CA GLY A 196 -9.35 8.04 -3.04
C GLY A 196 -9.90 7.53 -1.72
N ILE A 197 -9.05 6.86 -0.94
CA ILE A 197 -9.37 6.29 0.36
C ILE A 197 -8.32 6.80 1.35
N GLU A 198 -8.78 7.47 2.39
CA GLU A 198 -8.01 7.76 3.60
C GLU A 198 -8.55 6.87 4.71
N LEU A 199 -7.70 6.41 5.63
CA LEU A 199 -8.16 5.62 6.78
C LEU A 199 -7.64 6.26 8.07
N LYS A 200 -8.54 6.45 9.03
CA LYS A 200 -8.17 6.95 10.36
C LYS A 200 -8.64 6.02 11.46
N VAL A 201 -7.72 5.78 12.40
CA VAL A 201 -8.01 5.02 13.63
C VAL A 201 -8.34 6.02 14.73
N ARG A 202 -9.57 5.94 15.25
CA ARG A 202 -9.97 6.77 16.39
C ARG A 202 -9.27 6.27 17.66
N LYS A 203 -8.44 7.12 18.27
CA LYS A 203 -7.86 6.92 19.61
C LYS A 203 -8.76 7.65 20.62
N GLU A 204 -8.94 7.11 21.83
CA GLU A 204 -9.97 7.58 22.79
C GLU A 204 -9.99 9.10 23.04
N LYS A 205 -8.83 9.75 23.02
CA LYS A 205 -8.67 11.18 23.34
C LYS A 205 -8.62 12.12 22.14
N LEU A 206 -8.55 11.59 20.91
CA LEU A 206 -8.37 12.41 19.71
C LEU A 206 -9.32 11.92 18.62
N ASP A 207 -10.28 12.76 18.24
CA ASP A 207 -11.13 12.51 17.08
C ASP A 207 -10.34 12.86 15.82
N PRO A 208 -9.97 11.87 14.98
CA PRO A 208 -9.17 12.15 13.79
C PRO A 208 -10.00 12.73 12.65
N LEU A 209 -11.33 12.88 12.79
CA LEU A 209 -12.23 13.26 11.70
C LEU A 209 -11.80 14.55 11.00
N THR A 210 -11.60 15.63 11.75
CA THR A 210 -11.24 16.94 11.16
C THR A 210 -9.92 16.86 10.39
N GLN A 211 -8.91 16.22 10.97
CA GLN A 211 -7.61 16.06 10.31
C GLN A 211 -7.69 15.11 9.11
N GLY A 212 -8.47 14.04 9.23
CA GLY A 212 -8.74 13.07 8.18
C GLY A 212 -9.44 13.70 6.98
N LEU A 213 -10.44 14.57 7.20
CA LEU A 213 -11.13 15.31 6.15
C LEU A 213 -10.17 16.25 5.41
N ILE A 214 -9.36 17.04 6.14
CA ILE A 214 -8.36 17.93 5.52
C ILE A 214 -7.37 17.13 4.66
N GLN A 215 -6.96 15.95 5.13
CA GLN A 215 -6.03 15.09 4.40
C GLN A 215 -6.69 14.44 3.18
N LEU A 216 -7.93 13.98 3.32
CA LEU A 216 -8.71 13.42 2.21
C LEU A 216 -8.96 14.47 1.13
N ASP A 217 -9.43 15.67 1.48
CA ASP A 217 -9.68 16.76 0.52
C ASP A 217 -8.42 17.07 -0.31
N LYS A 218 -7.28 17.25 0.36
CA LYS A 218 -5.99 17.49 -0.31
C LYS A 218 -5.59 16.32 -1.21
N TYR A 219 -5.93 15.09 -0.85
CA TYR A 219 -5.63 13.91 -1.64
C TYR A 219 -6.55 13.81 -2.87
N LEU A 220 -7.84 14.08 -2.71
CA LEU A 220 -8.83 14.11 -3.78
C LEU A 220 -8.53 15.22 -4.80
N ASP A 221 -8.09 16.40 -4.36
CA ASP A 221 -7.61 17.48 -5.23
C ASP A 221 -6.47 17.01 -6.15
N GLY A 222 -5.51 16.27 -5.59
CA GLY A 222 -4.39 15.70 -6.35
C GLY A 222 -4.80 14.62 -7.35
N LEU A 223 -5.92 13.95 -7.11
CA LEU A 223 -6.49 12.94 -8.00
C LEU A 223 -7.54 13.49 -8.96
N GLY A 224 -8.01 14.74 -8.76
CA GLY A 224 -9.12 15.34 -9.50
C GLY A 224 -10.46 14.67 -9.23
N LEU A 225 -10.73 14.29 -7.98
CA LEU A 225 -11.96 13.61 -7.56
C LEU A 225 -12.81 14.52 -6.66
N ASP A 226 -14.13 14.45 -6.80
CA ASP A 226 -15.07 15.22 -5.96
C ASP A 226 -15.36 14.54 -4.60
N THR A 227 -15.17 13.21 -4.54
CA THR A 227 -15.55 12.40 -3.36
C THR A 227 -14.59 11.24 -3.13
N GLY A 228 -14.45 10.82 -1.87
CA GLY A 228 -13.64 9.68 -1.46
C GLY A 228 -14.14 9.06 -0.16
N TRP A 229 -13.37 8.12 0.38
CA TRP A 229 -13.67 7.45 1.65
C TRP A 229 -12.73 7.91 2.77
N LEU A 230 -13.27 8.03 3.98
CA LEU A 230 -12.55 8.28 5.22
C LEU A 230 -12.94 7.25 6.29
#